data_AF-A0A1F9LXC8-F1
#
_entry.id   AF-A0A1F9LXC8-F1
#
_cell.length_a   1.000
_cell.length_b   1.000
_cell.length_c   1.000
_cell.angle_alpha   90.00
_cell.angle_beta   90.00
_cell.angle_gamma   90.00
#
_symmetry.space_group_name_H-M   'P 1'
#
loop_
_entity.id
_entity.type
_entity.pdbx_description
1 polymer ?
#
loop_
_entity_poly.entity_id
_entity_poly.type
_entity_poly.pdbx_seq_one_letter_code
_entity_poly.pdbx_strand_id
1 'polypeptide(L)'
;MMQGSGFYVHEEPFCIWDFETKVTARQFLGGIDTDYFDYLLNLHLSAEDEKRAAISLRTTLHHALETMFSLIGAFVQAPDCPHAWIPKCNNTTLRRLLEAIDREDRTLFTKLPIERVSWLQIATQVFRQTDFGSDKSKCTAEKFGILWGRLSKMALDEDFIDEYNSIKHGFRISSGGFALAVGLEQTYGQAPPPEEMQLLGRSEFGSSFLTIGAAREEKGDRNLISKRVALNWSIEQTVALLHLVSMSLKNVVSALKIRNGIKGSECRFHRPVDEKDFDVPWNYSPTVPRMSFNEVIPVEEIPPLSRKDLITDFRAIK
;
A
#
# COMPACT_ATOMS: atom_id res chain seq x y z
N MET A 1 14.63 -30.48 20.44
CA MET A 1 13.26 -30.96 20.76
C MET A 1 12.30 -30.17 19.89
N MET A 2 11.38 -30.80 19.20
CA MET A 2 10.40 -30.12 18.33
C MET A 2 9.51 -29.19 19.18
N GLN A 3 9.31 -27.95 18.75
CA GLN A 3 8.52 -26.92 19.44
C GLN A 3 7.40 -26.42 18.53
N GLY A 4 6.22 -26.19 19.11
CA GLY A 4 5.12 -25.52 18.44
C GLY A 4 5.07 -24.04 18.83
N SER A 5 4.89 -23.14 17.86
CA SER A 5 4.52 -21.74 18.12
C SER A 5 3.19 -21.40 17.45
N GLY A 6 2.19 -21.10 18.28
CA GLY A 6 0.89 -20.63 17.84
C GLY A 6 0.91 -19.14 17.49
N PHE A 7 0.25 -18.72 16.42
CA PHE A 7 0.14 -17.33 15.99
C PHE A 7 -1.18 -17.08 15.25
N TYR A 8 -1.54 -15.82 15.05
CA TYR A 8 -2.73 -15.43 14.27
C TYR A 8 -2.32 -14.75 12.96
N VAL A 9 -3.12 -14.90 11.93
CA VAL A 9 -3.09 -14.10 10.71
C VAL A 9 -4.45 -13.42 10.58
N HIS A 10 -4.51 -12.14 10.94
CA HIS A 10 -5.74 -11.42 11.27
C HIS A 10 -6.54 -12.17 12.36
N GLU A 11 -7.62 -12.85 11.99
CA GLU A 11 -8.51 -13.62 12.88
C GLU A 11 -8.21 -15.13 12.88
N GLU A 12 -7.45 -15.62 11.89
CA GLU A 12 -7.24 -17.06 11.67
C GLU A 12 -6.04 -17.58 12.48
N PRO A 13 -6.21 -18.59 13.36
CA PRO A 13 -5.12 -19.16 14.15
C PRO A 13 -4.32 -20.22 13.38
N PHE A 14 -3.01 -20.24 13.58
CA PHE A 14 -2.08 -21.24 13.05
C PHE A 14 -1.10 -21.68 14.13
N CYS A 15 -0.44 -22.82 13.91
CA CYS A 15 0.69 -23.26 14.72
C CYS A 15 1.77 -23.82 13.80
N ILE A 16 3.00 -23.29 13.91
CA ILE A 16 4.16 -23.86 13.22
C ILE A 16 4.90 -24.80 14.17
N TRP A 17 5.26 -25.97 13.65
CA TRP A 17 6.11 -26.94 14.33
C TRP A 17 7.48 -26.93 13.67
N ASP A 18 8.52 -26.68 14.46
CA ASP A 18 9.91 -26.66 14.00
C ASP A 18 10.84 -27.14 15.13
N PHE A 19 12.02 -27.63 14.78
CA PHE A 19 13.05 -28.01 15.75
C PHE A 19 13.70 -26.79 16.39
N GLU A 20 13.89 -25.71 15.62
CA GLU A 20 14.57 -24.49 16.07
C GLU A 20 13.91 -23.22 15.50
N THR A 21 12.63 -22.97 15.82
CA THR A 21 11.84 -21.85 15.26
C THR A 21 12.56 -20.50 15.30
N LYS A 22 13.29 -20.18 16.38
CA LYS A 22 14.08 -18.94 16.50
C LYS A 22 15.30 -18.93 15.58
N VAL A 23 15.96 -20.07 15.35
CA VAL A 23 17.06 -20.16 14.38
C VAL A 23 16.53 -19.92 12.97
N THR A 24 15.44 -20.59 12.59
CA THR A 24 14.76 -20.42 11.31
C THR A 24 14.30 -18.96 11.11
N ALA A 25 13.69 -18.35 12.13
CA ALA A 25 13.31 -16.95 12.10
C ALA A 25 14.52 -16.02 11.90
N ARG A 26 15.65 -16.26 12.57
CA ARG A 26 16.88 -15.48 12.36
C ARG A 26 17.45 -15.65 10.96
N GLN A 27 17.46 -16.87 10.41
CA GLN A 27 17.91 -17.12 9.03
C GLN A 27 17.03 -16.38 8.03
N PHE A 28 15.71 -16.47 8.17
CA PHE A 28 14.76 -15.74 7.34
C PHE A 28 15.00 -14.23 7.41
N LEU A 29 15.08 -13.65 8.62
CA LEU A 29 15.32 -12.22 8.81
C LEU A 29 16.71 -11.77 8.33
N GLY A 30 17.68 -12.67 8.33
CA GLY A 30 19.02 -12.44 7.77
C GLY A 30 19.05 -12.48 6.23
N GLY A 31 18.10 -13.17 5.60
CA GLY A 31 17.95 -13.24 4.15
C GLY A 31 17.11 -12.11 3.53
N ILE A 32 16.49 -11.26 4.36
CA ILE A 32 15.78 -10.07 3.85
C ILE A 32 16.82 -9.03 3.42
N ASP A 33 16.88 -8.73 2.13
CA ASP A 33 17.62 -7.59 1.60
C ASP A 33 16.85 -6.30 1.91
N THR A 34 17.25 -5.63 2.98
CA THR A 34 16.62 -4.37 3.41
C THR A 34 17.02 -3.17 2.56
N ASP A 35 18.02 -3.30 1.70
CA ASP A 35 18.49 -2.24 0.81
C ASP A 35 17.93 -2.39 -0.62
N TYR A 36 17.19 -3.47 -0.91
CA TYR A 36 16.60 -3.74 -2.22
C TYR A 36 15.78 -2.56 -2.79
N PHE A 37 14.93 -1.95 -1.97
CA PHE A 37 14.11 -0.82 -2.44
C PHE A 37 14.91 0.48 -2.60
N ASP A 38 16.00 0.66 -1.85
CA ASP A 38 16.93 1.77 -2.07
C ASP A 38 17.71 1.55 -3.38
N TYR A 39 18.10 0.31 -3.68
CA TYR A 39 18.73 -0.04 -4.94
C TYR A 39 17.80 0.27 -6.13
N LEU A 40 16.54 -0.17 -6.08
CA LEU A 40 15.56 0.14 -7.13
C LEU A 40 15.31 1.63 -7.29
N LEU A 41 15.21 2.35 -6.17
CA LEU A 41 15.08 3.80 -6.18
C LEU A 41 16.25 4.47 -6.91
N ASN A 42 17.49 4.17 -6.52
CA ASN A 42 18.69 4.76 -7.12
C ASN A 42 18.86 4.37 -8.60
N LEU A 43 18.52 3.13 -8.95
CA LEU A 43 18.55 2.64 -10.32
C LEU A 43 17.62 3.45 -11.23
N HIS A 44 16.40 3.70 -10.79
CA HIS A 44 15.40 4.40 -11.61
C HIS A 44 15.55 5.93 -11.56
N LEU A 45 16.09 6.50 -10.49
CA LEU A 45 16.43 7.94 -10.45
C LEU A 45 17.51 8.32 -11.47
N SER A 46 18.37 7.38 -11.85
CA SER A 46 19.48 7.61 -12.77
C SER A 46 19.15 7.20 -14.22
N ALA A 47 17.90 6.82 -14.50
CA ALA A 47 17.50 6.29 -15.80
C ALA A 47 17.18 7.40 -16.81
N GLU A 48 17.59 7.22 -18.07
CA GLU A 48 17.34 8.19 -19.15
C GLU A 48 15.86 8.23 -19.60
N ASP A 49 15.17 7.08 -19.60
CA ASP A 49 13.74 7.02 -19.91
C ASP A 49 12.91 7.39 -18.67
N GLU A 50 12.75 8.70 -18.45
CA GLU A 50 12.04 9.27 -17.30
C GLU A 50 10.62 8.71 -17.12
N LYS A 51 9.90 8.45 -18.23
CA LYS A 51 8.51 7.97 -18.16
C LYS A 51 8.44 6.53 -17.66
N ARG A 52 9.27 5.64 -18.20
CA ARG A 52 9.33 4.26 -17.70
C ARG A 52 9.89 4.21 -16.29
N ALA A 53 10.90 5.02 -16.00
CA ALA A 53 11.47 5.15 -14.67
C ALA A 53 10.41 5.57 -13.64
N ALA A 54 9.56 6.54 -13.97
CA ALA A 54 8.49 7.00 -13.09
C ALA A 54 7.48 5.88 -12.76
N ILE A 55 7.05 5.10 -13.76
CA ILE A 55 6.19 3.94 -13.54
C ILE A 55 6.89 2.87 -12.70
N SER A 56 8.18 2.61 -12.95
CA SER A 56 8.96 1.66 -12.15
C SER A 56 9.11 2.12 -10.70
N LEU A 57 9.35 3.41 -10.44
CA LEU A 57 9.37 3.98 -9.09
C LEU A 57 8.00 3.85 -8.41
N ARG A 58 6.92 4.13 -9.14
CA ARG A 58 5.56 3.97 -8.62
C ARG A 58 5.27 2.51 -8.25
N THR A 59 5.64 1.57 -9.12
CA THR A 59 5.55 0.12 -8.85
C THR A 59 6.39 -0.29 -7.65
N THR A 60 7.59 0.29 -7.53
CA THR A 60 8.49 0.03 -6.40
C THR A 60 7.85 0.49 -5.10
N LEU A 61 7.17 1.64 -5.08
CA LEU A 61 6.45 2.13 -3.90
C LEU A 61 5.33 1.17 -3.49
N HIS A 62 4.51 0.71 -4.44
CA HIS A 62 3.48 -0.29 -4.19
C HIS A 62 4.06 -1.55 -3.52
N HIS A 63 5.11 -2.12 -4.10
CA HIS A 63 5.75 -3.32 -3.60
C HIS A 63 6.42 -3.11 -2.24
N ALA A 64 7.06 -1.96 -2.04
CA ALA A 64 7.71 -1.61 -0.78
C ALA A 64 6.69 -1.47 0.35
N LEU A 65 5.52 -0.88 0.09
CA LEU A 65 4.43 -0.76 1.06
C LEU A 65 3.85 -2.11 1.45
N GLU A 66 3.54 -2.98 0.47
CA GLU A 66 3.07 -4.34 0.76
C GLU A 66 4.09 -5.09 1.63
N THR A 67 5.38 -5.05 1.26
CA THR A 67 6.46 -5.71 2.01
C THR A 67 6.59 -5.17 3.43
N MET A 68 6.61 -3.84 3.58
CA MET A 68 6.70 -3.18 4.87
C MET A 68 5.51 -3.55 5.76
N PHE A 69 4.29 -3.49 5.25
CA PHE A 69 3.09 -3.83 6.03
C PHE A 69 2.99 -5.31 6.35
N SER A 70 3.43 -6.21 5.48
CA SER A 70 3.56 -7.64 5.83
C SER A 70 4.53 -7.86 6.99
N LEU A 71 5.66 -7.14 7.01
CA LEU A 71 6.62 -7.23 8.12
C LEU A 71 6.06 -6.64 9.42
N ILE A 72 5.32 -5.53 9.35
CA ILE A 72 4.61 -4.96 10.51
C ILE A 72 3.56 -5.96 11.01
N GLY A 73 2.76 -6.56 10.13
CA GLY A 73 1.76 -7.55 10.51
C GLY A 73 2.39 -8.77 11.19
N ALA A 74 3.50 -9.28 10.65
CA ALA A 74 4.29 -10.33 11.28
C ALA A 74 4.84 -9.90 12.65
N PHE A 75 5.33 -8.67 12.79
CA PHE A 75 5.80 -8.13 14.07
C PHE A 75 4.68 -8.03 15.12
N VAL A 76 3.46 -7.71 14.70
CA VAL A 76 2.29 -7.60 15.59
C VAL A 76 1.80 -8.98 16.03
N GLN A 77 1.60 -9.91 15.10
CA GLN A 77 0.87 -11.17 15.40
C GLN A 77 1.78 -12.41 15.56
N ALA A 78 3.00 -12.37 15.02
CA ALA A 78 3.93 -13.51 14.99
C ALA A 78 5.42 -13.11 15.08
N PRO A 79 5.83 -12.22 16.02
CA PRO A 79 7.19 -11.69 16.05
C PRO A 79 8.29 -12.75 16.25
N ASP A 80 7.94 -13.91 16.80
CA ASP A 80 8.81 -15.07 17.05
C ASP A 80 8.87 -16.07 15.88
N CYS A 81 7.99 -15.94 14.89
CA CYS A 81 7.96 -16.80 13.70
C CYS A 81 7.49 -16.04 12.43
N PRO A 82 8.13 -14.90 12.07
CA PRO A 82 7.69 -14.08 10.93
C PRO A 82 7.71 -14.84 9.60
N HIS A 83 8.64 -15.78 9.43
CA HIS A 83 8.74 -16.67 8.28
C HIS A 83 7.50 -17.56 8.07
N ALA A 84 6.76 -17.86 9.14
CA ALA A 84 5.53 -18.64 9.07
C ALA A 84 4.31 -17.77 8.77
N TRP A 85 4.31 -16.52 9.26
CA TRP A 85 3.19 -15.59 9.12
C TRP A 85 3.06 -15.03 7.70
N ILE A 86 4.17 -14.55 7.13
CA ILE A 86 4.21 -13.90 5.81
C ILE A 86 3.57 -14.76 4.70
N PRO A 87 3.92 -16.04 4.51
CA PRO A 87 3.32 -16.85 3.44
C PRO A 87 1.84 -17.19 3.67
N LYS A 88 1.30 -16.96 4.88
CA LYS A 88 -0.12 -17.17 5.21
C LYS A 88 -0.96 -15.90 5.06
N CYS A 89 -0.33 -14.73 5.01
CA CYS A 89 -1.01 -13.47 4.80
C CYS A 89 -1.10 -13.14 3.31
N ASN A 90 -2.29 -13.24 2.72
CA ASN A 90 -2.56 -12.70 1.39
C ASN A 90 -2.92 -11.20 1.47
N ASN A 91 -2.95 -10.51 0.32
CA ASN A 91 -3.18 -9.06 0.27
C ASN A 91 -4.55 -8.66 0.84
N THR A 92 -5.60 -9.48 0.67
CA THR A 92 -6.92 -9.22 1.26
C THR A 92 -6.86 -9.29 2.79
N THR A 93 -6.21 -10.30 3.35
CA THR A 93 -6.03 -10.44 4.79
C THR A 93 -5.13 -9.34 5.36
N LEU A 94 -4.09 -8.94 4.63
CA LEU A 94 -3.23 -7.83 5.01
C LEU A 94 -4.05 -6.54 5.12
N ARG A 95 -4.89 -6.22 4.12
CA ARG A 95 -5.75 -5.02 4.16
C ARG A 95 -6.73 -5.04 5.34
N ARG A 96 -7.39 -6.17 5.60
CA ARG A 96 -8.25 -6.31 6.80
C ARG A 96 -7.49 -6.09 8.11
N LEU A 97 -6.23 -6.53 8.18
CA LEU A 97 -5.38 -6.25 9.33
C LEU A 97 -5.07 -4.74 9.45
N LEU A 98 -4.72 -4.07 8.34
CA LEU A 98 -4.47 -2.63 8.33
C LEU A 98 -5.71 -1.83 8.76
N GLU A 99 -6.89 -2.18 8.25
CA GLU A 99 -8.17 -1.57 8.64
C GLU A 99 -8.45 -1.74 10.13
N ALA A 100 -8.18 -2.93 10.69
CA ALA A 100 -8.35 -3.18 12.12
C ALA A 100 -7.40 -2.33 12.97
N ILE A 101 -6.15 -2.12 12.52
CA ILE A 101 -5.19 -1.25 13.20
C ILE A 101 -5.62 0.22 13.08
N ASP A 102 -6.06 0.67 11.91
CA ASP A 102 -6.55 2.04 11.67
C ASP A 102 -7.78 2.38 12.53
N ARG A 103 -8.65 1.40 12.78
CA ARG A 103 -9.81 1.52 13.68
C ARG A 103 -9.46 1.31 15.15
N GLU A 104 -8.21 0.94 15.43
CA GLU A 104 -7.72 0.53 16.74
C GLU A 104 -8.66 -0.51 17.41
N ASP A 105 -8.99 -1.55 16.65
CA ASP A 105 -9.88 -2.64 17.04
C ASP A 105 -9.34 -3.38 18.27
N ARG A 106 -10.14 -3.45 19.33
CA ARG A 106 -9.78 -4.08 20.61
C ARG A 106 -9.80 -5.61 20.56
N THR A 107 -10.40 -6.19 19.52
CA THR A 107 -10.49 -7.63 19.32
C THR A 107 -9.33 -8.19 18.50
N LEU A 108 -8.46 -7.32 17.96
CA LEU A 108 -7.33 -7.74 17.16
C LEU A 108 -6.30 -8.52 17.97
N PHE A 109 -6.06 -9.77 17.57
CA PHE A 109 -5.04 -10.62 18.20
C PHE A 109 -3.63 -10.08 17.95
N THR A 110 -2.85 -9.96 19.03
CA THR A 110 -1.46 -9.49 19.02
C THR A 110 -0.60 -10.29 19.99
N LYS A 111 0.67 -10.48 19.64
CA LYS A 111 1.71 -11.02 20.54
C LYS A 111 2.53 -9.91 21.20
N LEU A 112 2.27 -8.65 20.87
CA LEU A 112 2.93 -7.52 21.49
C LEU A 112 2.35 -7.27 22.89
N PRO A 113 3.17 -6.84 23.87
CA PRO A 113 2.71 -6.52 25.22
C PRO A 113 2.04 -5.13 25.24
N ILE A 114 0.91 -4.99 24.56
CA ILE A 114 0.13 -3.75 24.43
C ILE A 114 -1.35 -4.05 24.63
N GLU A 115 -2.08 -3.14 25.28
CA GLU A 115 -3.52 -3.31 25.55
C GLU A 115 -4.37 -3.04 24.31
N ARG A 116 -3.96 -2.06 23.49
CA ARG A 116 -4.64 -1.66 22.26
C ARG A 116 -3.64 -1.55 21.12
N VAL A 117 -3.94 -2.19 20.00
CA VAL A 117 -3.11 -2.09 18.79
C VAL A 117 -3.46 -0.80 18.07
N SER A 118 -2.47 0.08 17.91
CA SER A 118 -2.54 1.29 17.09
C SER A 118 -1.16 1.55 16.47
N TRP A 119 -1.10 2.38 15.42
CA TRP A 119 0.17 2.70 14.77
C TRP A 119 1.22 3.26 15.73
N LEU A 120 0.80 4.11 16.67
CA LEU A 120 1.67 4.66 17.71
C LEU A 120 2.21 3.57 18.64
N GLN A 121 1.35 2.64 19.08
CA GLN A 121 1.77 1.55 19.97
C GLN A 121 2.70 0.57 19.26
N ILE A 122 2.44 0.25 17.99
CA ILE A 122 3.33 -0.59 17.17
C ILE A 122 4.69 0.10 17.02
N ALA A 123 4.72 1.38 16.64
CA ALA A 123 5.96 2.13 16.49
C ALA A 123 6.73 2.20 17.82
N THR A 124 6.03 2.44 18.94
CA THR A 124 6.64 2.43 20.28
C THR A 124 7.31 1.08 20.58
N GLN A 125 6.70 -0.04 20.19
CA GLN A 125 7.30 -1.37 20.35
C GLN A 125 8.49 -1.60 19.43
N VAL A 126 8.46 -1.09 18.19
CA VAL A 126 9.58 -1.18 17.23
C VAL A 126 10.80 -0.41 17.75
N PHE A 127 10.59 0.82 18.23
CA PHE A 127 11.68 1.70 18.67
C PHE A 127 12.04 1.55 20.16
N ARG A 128 11.51 0.55 20.87
CA ARG A 128 11.74 0.36 22.30
C ARG A 128 13.21 0.14 22.69
N GLN A 129 13.99 -0.46 21.79
CA GLN A 129 15.40 -0.83 22.04
C GLN A 129 16.38 0.01 21.20
N THR A 130 15.99 1.21 20.78
CA THR A 130 16.93 2.12 20.11
C THR A 130 17.86 2.81 21.09
N ASP A 131 18.99 3.25 20.58
CA ASP A 131 20.05 3.97 21.29
C ASP A 131 19.95 5.50 21.15
N PHE A 132 18.85 6.02 20.58
CA PHE A 132 18.67 7.45 20.29
C PHE A 132 18.54 8.34 21.53
N GLY A 133 18.37 7.75 22.73
CA GLY A 133 17.98 8.46 23.95
C GLY A 133 16.46 8.54 24.10
N SER A 134 15.96 8.56 25.35
CA SER A 134 14.54 8.33 25.66
C SER A 134 13.58 9.26 24.92
N ASP A 135 13.89 10.55 24.86
CA ASP A 135 12.97 11.56 24.30
C ASP A 135 12.98 11.50 22.77
N LYS A 136 14.16 11.31 22.18
CA LYS A 136 14.30 11.15 20.73
C LYS A 136 13.67 9.85 20.25
N SER A 137 13.75 8.76 21.02
CA SER A 137 13.07 7.49 20.71
C SER A 137 11.55 7.64 20.74
N LYS A 138 10.99 8.36 21.73
CA LYS A 138 9.55 8.66 21.79
C LYS A 138 9.08 9.49 20.59
N CYS A 139 9.76 10.60 20.31
CA CYS A 139 9.46 11.43 19.13
C CYS A 139 9.55 10.62 17.83
N THR A 140 10.58 9.76 17.70
CA THR A 140 10.73 8.87 16.53
C THR A 140 9.54 7.93 16.38
N ALA A 141 9.12 7.29 17.47
CA ALA A 141 7.96 6.39 17.46
C ALA A 141 6.67 7.13 17.08
N GLU A 142 6.46 8.35 17.58
CA GLU A 142 5.32 9.18 17.21
C GLU A 142 5.31 9.52 15.71
N LYS A 143 6.44 9.98 15.17
CA LYS A 143 6.57 10.33 13.75
C LYS A 143 6.36 9.14 12.83
N PHE A 144 6.95 7.98 13.14
CA PHE A 144 6.71 6.76 12.38
C PHE A 144 5.29 6.22 12.55
N GLY A 145 4.67 6.35 13.72
CA GLY A 145 3.26 5.99 13.92
C GLY A 145 2.34 6.81 13.03
N ILE A 146 2.56 8.13 12.94
CA ILE A 146 1.81 9.01 12.04
C ILE A 146 2.06 8.62 10.57
N LEU A 147 3.32 8.41 10.20
CA LEU A 147 3.70 7.98 8.85
C LEU A 147 2.99 6.69 8.45
N TRP A 148 3.05 5.65 9.29
CA TRP A 148 2.43 4.35 9.00
C TRP A 148 0.91 4.45 8.89
N GLY A 149 0.25 5.27 9.71
CA GLY A 149 -1.17 5.53 9.57
C GLY A 149 -1.52 6.24 8.25
N ARG A 150 -0.71 7.19 7.79
CA ARG A 150 -0.90 7.84 6.47
C ARG A 150 -0.66 6.86 5.32
N LEU A 151 0.38 6.03 5.41
CA LEU A 151 0.69 5.00 4.43
C LEU A 151 -0.36 3.88 4.38
N SER A 152 -0.97 3.54 5.53
CA SER A 152 -2.04 2.54 5.61
C SER A 152 -3.24 2.97 4.78
N LYS A 153 -3.66 4.24 4.94
CA LYS A 153 -4.74 4.83 4.13
C LYS A 153 -4.44 4.77 2.63
N MET A 154 -3.19 4.99 2.23
CA MET A 154 -2.77 4.83 0.83
C MET A 154 -2.84 3.38 0.37
N ALA A 155 -2.37 2.42 1.19
CA ALA A 155 -2.40 1.00 0.85
C ALA A 155 -3.82 0.38 0.84
N LEU A 156 -4.78 1.05 1.48
CA LEU A 156 -6.20 0.68 1.53
C LEU A 156 -7.05 1.39 0.46
N ASP A 157 -6.50 2.38 -0.22
CA ASP A 157 -7.20 3.11 -1.28
C ASP A 157 -7.45 2.22 -2.50
N GLU A 158 -8.70 2.16 -2.97
CA GLU A 158 -9.09 1.27 -4.08
C GLU A 158 -8.40 1.65 -5.39
N ASP A 159 -8.25 2.95 -5.68
CA ASP A 159 -7.58 3.40 -6.90
C ASP A 159 -6.07 3.06 -6.85
N PHE A 160 -5.42 3.17 -5.69
CA PHE A 160 -4.04 2.73 -5.48
C PHE A 160 -3.89 1.21 -5.72
N ILE A 161 -4.84 0.41 -5.21
CA ILE A 161 -4.86 -1.04 -5.39
C ILE A 161 -5.04 -1.41 -6.87
N ASP A 162 -6.01 -0.79 -7.55
CA ASP A 162 -6.31 -1.06 -8.96
C ASP A 162 -5.19 -0.57 -9.89
N GLU A 163 -4.55 0.55 -9.56
CA GLU A 163 -3.35 1.02 -10.25
C GLU A 163 -2.25 -0.05 -10.17
N TYR A 164 -1.95 -0.57 -8.99
CA TYR A 164 -0.89 -1.58 -8.83
C TYR A 164 -1.19 -2.85 -9.62
N ASN A 165 -2.41 -3.36 -9.54
CA ASN A 165 -2.84 -4.54 -10.29
C ASN A 165 -2.70 -4.32 -11.80
N SER A 166 -3.07 -3.14 -12.27
CA SER A 166 -2.90 -2.77 -13.67
C SER A 166 -1.43 -2.75 -14.06
N ILE A 167 -0.55 -2.15 -13.23
CA ILE A 167 0.89 -2.00 -13.53
C ILE A 167 1.58 -3.36 -13.55
N LYS A 168 1.33 -4.17 -12.52
CA LYS A 168 1.94 -5.49 -12.33
C LYS A 168 1.75 -6.41 -13.53
N HIS A 169 0.61 -6.31 -14.21
CA HIS A 169 0.31 -7.16 -15.35
C HIS A 169 0.62 -6.53 -16.71
N GLY A 170 1.13 -5.28 -16.73
CA GLY A 170 1.39 -4.54 -17.97
C GLY A 170 0.13 -4.32 -18.81
N PHE A 171 -1.06 -4.45 -18.21
CA PHE A 171 -2.32 -4.34 -18.93
C PHE A 171 -2.68 -2.87 -19.11
N ARG A 172 -2.65 -2.40 -20.37
CA ARG A 172 -3.29 -1.17 -20.86
C ARG A 172 -3.07 0.09 -20.01
N ILE A 173 -1.96 0.19 -19.27
CA ILE A 173 -1.61 1.44 -18.61
C ILE A 173 -1.02 2.38 -19.64
N SER A 174 -1.67 3.52 -19.76
CA SER A 174 -1.05 4.68 -20.37
C SER A 174 -0.30 5.44 -19.28
N SER A 175 1.01 5.56 -19.44
CA SER A 175 1.84 6.40 -18.57
C SER A 175 1.58 7.87 -18.89
N GLY A 176 1.38 8.68 -17.86
CA GLY A 176 1.17 10.11 -17.97
C GLY A 176 -0.01 10.57 -17.12
N GLY A 177 0.13 11.76 -16.55
CA GLY A 177 -0.95 12.42 -15.84
C GLY A 177 -1.97 13.05 -16.77
N PHE A 178 -2.92 13.74 -16.16
CA PHE A 178 -3.97 14.51 -16.83
C PHE A 178 -3.99 15.95 -16.33
N ALA A 179 -4.59 16.82 -17.13
CA ALA A 179 -4.95 18.18 -16.76
C ALA A 179 -6.47 18.32 -16.70
N LEU A 180 -6.96 19.06 -15.70
CA LEU A 180 -8.36 19.46 -15.57
C LEU A 180 -8.43 20.97 -15.55
N ALA A 181 -9.19 21.54 -16.49
CA ALA A 181 -9.51 22.95 -16.53
C ALA A 181 -11.02 23.13 -16.71
N VAL A 182 -11.57 24.20 -16.16
CA VAL A 182 -12.99 24.53 -16.25
C VAL A 182 -13.16 25.96 -16.74
N GLY A 183 -14.12 26.19 -17.61
CA GLY A 183 -14.48 27.51 -18.10
C GLY A 183 -16.00 27.64 -18.10
N LEU A 184 -16.48 28.88 -18.00
CA LEU A 184 -17.91 29.17 -18.07
C LEU A 184 -18.33 29.25 -19.54
N GLU A 185 -19.36 28.49 -19.93
CA GLU A 185 -19.97 28.63 -21.25
C GLU A 185 -20.61 30.03 -21.36
N GLN A 186 -20.15 30.84 -22.30
CA GLN A 186 -20.77 32.14 -22.61
C GLN A 186 -22.03 31.97 -23.45
N THR A 187 -22.12 30.86 -24.20
CA THR A 187 -23.29 30.47 -25.01
C THR A 187 -23.58 29.00 -24.77
N TYR A 188 -24.84 28.67 -24.49
CA TYR A 188 -25.26 27.31 -24.14
C TYR A 188 -24.82 26.29 -25.20
N GLY A 189 -24.10 25.25 -24.75
CA GLY A 189 -23.60 24.17 -25.61
C GLY A 189 -22.38 24.54 -26.45
N GLN A 190 -21.79 25.73 -26.24
CA GLN A 190 -20.52 26.13 -26.85
C GLN A 190 -19.44 26.21 -25.78
N ALA A 191 -18.44 25.34 -25.91
CA ALA A 191 -17.31 25.34 -25.01
C ALA A 191 -16.57 26.69 -25.06
N PRO A 192 -16.13 27.23 -23.91
CA PRO A 192 -15.38 28.47 -23.89
C PRO A 192 -14.01 28.32 -24.58
N PRO A 193 -13.43 29.42 -25.10
CA PRO A 193 -12.08 29.40 -25.65
C PRO A 193 -11.04 28.89 -24.64
N PRO A 194 -9.95 28.22 -25.09
CA PRO A 194 -8.91 27.71 -24.19
C PRO A 194 -8.32 28.76 -23.24
N GLU A 195 -8.21 30.01 -23.67
CA GLU A 195 -7.72 31.14 -22.90
C GLU A 195 -8.65 31.56 -21.75
N GLU A 196 -9.93 31.20 -21.81
CA GLU A 196 -10.91 31.44 -20.73
C GLU A 196 -11.01 30.25 -19.75
N MET A 197 -10.35 29.13 -20.05
CA MET A 197 -10.31 27.97 -19.17
C MET A 197 -9.40 28.24 -17.97
N GLN A 198 -9.93 27.99 -16.77
CA GLN A 198 -9.17 28.07 -15.51
C GLN A 198 -8.64 26.67 -15.16
N LEU A 199 -7.31 26.52 -15.11
CA LEU A 199 -6.66 25.27 -14.74
C LEU A 199 -6.90 24.97 -13.26
N LEU A 200 -7.57 23.84 -12.97
CA LEU A 200 -7.76 23.34 -11.61
C LEU A 200 -6.59 22.46 -11.14
N GLY A 201 -5.97 21.72 -12.06
CA GLY A 201 -4.79 20.92 -11.76
C GLY A 201 -4.23 20.21 -12.98
N ARG A 202 -2.93 19.94 -12.92
CA ARG A 202 -2.20 19.17 -13.94
C ARG A 202 -1.11 18.37 -13.26
N SER A 203 -0.90 17.13 -13.71
CA SER A 203 0.35 16.42 -13.51
C SER A 203 0.87 15.91 -14.83
N GLU A 204 2.19 15.89 -14.98
CA GLU A 204 2.85 15.19 -16.10
C GLU A 204 2.93 13.69 -15.83
N PHE A 205 2.96 13.32 -14.55
CA PHE A 205 3.06 11.94 -14.10
C PHE A 205 1.74 11.43 -13.55
N GLY A 206 1.46 10.16 -13.85
CA GLY A 206 0.18 9.55 -13.62
C GLY A 206 0.04 8.22 -14.32
N SER A 207 -1.12 7.62 -14.12
CA SER A 207 -1.53 6.39 -14.79
C SER A 207 -2.97 6.52 -15.27
N SER A 208 -3.28 5.87 -16.38
CA SER A 208 -4.67 5.67 -16.81
C SER A 208 -4.91 4.20 -17.12
N PHE A 209 -5.99 3.65 -16.56
CA PHE A 209 -6.33 2.23 -16.66
C PHE A 209 -7.85 2.02 -16.65
N LEU A 210 -8.27 0.77 -16.86
CA LEU A 210 -9.68 0.36 -16.83
C LEU A 210 -9.95 -0.42 -15.55
N THR A 211 -11.02 -0.07 -14.85
CA THR A 211 -11.60 -0.87 -13.77
C THR A 211 -12.91 -1.48 -14.23
N ILE A 212 -13.30 -2.62 -13.65
CA ILE A 212 -14.55 -3.30 -13.96
C ILE A 212 -15.40 -3.31 -12.69
N GLY A 213 -16.59 -2.71 -12.76
CA GLY A 213 -17.56 -2.72 -11.68
C GLY A 213 -18.82 -3.51 -12.06
N ALA A 214 -19.66 -3.82 -11.08
CA ALA A 214 -21.01 -4.28 -11.36
C ALA A 214 -21.81 -3.16 -12.02
N ALA A 215 -22.64 -3.47 -13.01
CA ALA A 215 -23.56 -2.50 -13.60
C ALA A 215 -24.68 -2.15 -12.60
N ARG A 216 -25.09 -3.10 -11.77
CA ARG A 216 -26.12 -2.97 -10.73
C ARG A 216 -25.61 -3.56 -9.41
N GLU A 217 -26.06 -3.03 -8.28
CA GLU A 217 -25.78 -3.58 -6.95
C GLU A 217 -26.69 -4.76 -6.57
N GLU A 218 -27.34 -5.39 -7.56
CA GLU A 218 -28.25 -6.50 -7.34
C GLU A 218 -27.50 -7.82 -7.15
N LYS A 219 -27.82 -8.53 -6.07
CA LYS A 219 -27.16 -9.81 -5.75
C LYS A 219 -27.49 -10.87 -6.80
N GLY A 220 -26.45 -11.32 -7.49
CA GLY A 220 -26.54 -12.42 -8.47
C GLY A 220 -26.62 -11.96 -9.92
N ASP A 221 -26.80 -10.65 -10.14
CA ASP A 221 -26.61 -10.04 -11.45
C ASP A 221 -25.13 -10.16 -11.88
N ARG A 222 -24.93 -10.36 -13.17
CA ARG A 222 -23.64 -10.59 -13.82
C ARG A 222 -23.31 -9.52 -14.86
N ASN A 223 -24.15 -8.50 -15.00
CA ASN A 223 -23.82 -7.33 -15.80
C ASN A 223 -22.61 -6.58 -15.22
N LEU A 224 -21.62 -6.31 -16.08
CA LEU A 224 -20.38 -5.62 -15.73
C LEU A 224 -20.24 -4.36 -16.57
N ILE A 225 -19.67 -3.31 -15.99
CA ILE A 225 -19.39 -2.06 -16.67
C ILE A 225 -17.91 -1.70 -16.53
N SER A 226 -17.29 -1.30 -17.64
CA SER A 226 -15.93 -0.78 -17.61
C SER A 226 -15.92 0.69 -17.24
N LYS A 227 -14.97 1.09 -16.39
CA LYS A 227 -14.71 2.48 -16.06
C LYS A 227 -13.28 2.85 -16.42
N ARG A 228 -13.07 3.96 -17.14
CA ARG A 228 -11.73 4.55 -17.30
C ARG A 228 -11.41 5.43 -16.10
N VAL A 229 -10.29 5.14 -15.45
CA VAL A 229 -9.75 5.88 -14.33
C VAL A 229 -8.40 6.46 -14.75
N ALA A 230 -8.17 7.73 -14.40
CA ALA A 230 -6.90 8.41 -14.54
C ALA A 230 -6.47 8.95 -13.17
N LEU A 231 -5.23 8.72 -12.79
CA LEU A 231 -4.64 9.18 -11.54
C LEU A 231 -3.46 10.09 -11.84
N ASN A 232 -3.39 11.20 -11.10
CA ASN A 232 -2.21 12.05 -11.03
C ASN A 232 -1.42 11.69 -9.78
N TRP A 233 -0.08 11.71 -9.90
CA TRP A 233 0.84 11.61 -8.78
C TRP A 233 2.14 12.35 -9.13
N SER A 234 3.00 12.55 -8.13
CA SER A 234 4.31 13.23 -8.27
C SER A 234 5.45 12.23 -8.10
N ILE A 235 6.53 12.42 -8.89
CA ILE A 235 7.77 11.65 -8.71
C ILE A 235 8.41 12.01 -7.37
N GLU A 236 8.48 13.30 -7.04
CA GLU A 236 9.04 13.82 -5.79
C GLU A 236 8.35 13.20 -4.58
N GLN A 237 7.01 13.14 -4.60
CA GLN A 237 6.24 12.43 -3.58
C GLN A 237 6.64 10.95 -3.51
N THR A 238 6.68 10.26 -4.65
CA THR A 238 6.98 8.83 -4.72
C THR A 238 8.37 8.51 -4.17
N VAL A 239 9.37 9.30 -4.56
CA VAL A 239 10.76 9.21 -4.10
C VAL A 239 10.84 9.44 -2.60
N ALA A 240 10.26 10.52 -2.09
CA ALA A 240 10.29 10.84 -0.67
C ALA A 240 9.61 9.74 0.17
N LEU A 241 8.48 9.20 -0.30
CA LEU A 241 7.83 8.06 0.36
C LEU A 241 8.70 6.80 0.33
N LEU A 242 9.37 6.49 -0.77
CA LEU A 242 10.25 5.33 -0.87
C LEU A 242 11.39 5.37 0.15
N HIS A 243 12.01 6.53 0.36
CA HIS A 243 13.02 6.70 1.42
C HIS A 243 12.45 6.39 2.81
N LEU A 244 11.27 6.93 3.13
CA LEU A 244 10.62 6.72 4.44
C LEU A 244 10.15 5.27 4.65
N VAL A 245 9.67 4.62 3.59
CA VAL A 245 9.27 3.20 3.59
C VAL A 245 10.50 2.31 3.76
N SER A 246 11.60 2.60 3.07
CA SER A 246 12.87 1.88 3.23
C SER A 246 13.40 1.95 4.66
N MET A 247 13.40 3.15 5.27
CA MET A 247 13.75 3.30 6.68
C MET A 247 12.80 2.48 7.60
N SER A 248 11.49 2.53 7.33
CA SER A 248 10.49 1.76 8.08
C SER A 248 10.75 0.26 8.00
N LEU A 249 11.03 -0.27 6.82
CA LEU A 249 11.33 -1.69 6.60
C LEU A 249 12.58 -2.10 7.40
N LYS A 250 13.66 -1.34 7.30
CA LYS A 250 14.91 -1.58 8.07
C LYS A 250 14.63 -1.60 9.58
N ASN A 251 13.84 -0.66 10.08
CA ASN A 251 13.47 -0.57 11.50
C ASN A 251 12.66 -1.78 11.98
N VAL A 252 11.65 -2.19 11.20
CA VAL A 252 10.81 -3.33 11.56
C VAL A 252 11.61 -4.64 11.52
N VAL A 253 12.48 -4.81 10.53
CA VAL A 253 13.40 -5.97 10.47
C VAL A 253 14.35 -5.98 11.67
N SER A 254 14.93 -4.84 12.05
CA SER A 254 15.76 -4.71 13.26
C SER A 254 14.98 -5.10 14.53
N ALA A 255 13.74 -4.62 14.68
CA ALA A 255 12.90 -4.98 15.81
C ALA A 255 12.54 -6.48 15.84
N LEU A 256 12.25 -7.09 14.68
CA LEU A 256 12.03 -8.52 14.55
C LEU A 256 13.29 -9.34 14.89
N LYS A 257 14.47 -8.90 14.45
CA LYS A 257 15.76 -9.53 14.78
C LYS A 257 15.99 -9.56 16.28
N ILE A 258 15.75 -8.44 16.95
CA ILE A 258 15.83 -8.30 18.41
C ILE A 258 14.85 -9.26 19.11
N ARG A 259 13.59 -9.35 18.65
CA ARG A 259 12.60 -10.28 19.20
C ARG A 259 13.02 -11.75 19.07
N ASN A 260 13.84 -12.06 18.08
CA ASN A 260 14.40 -13.39 17.84
C ASN A 260 15.79 -13.60 18.46
N GLY A 261 16.21 -12.72 19.38
CA GLY A 261 17.40 -12.91 20.22
C GLY A 261 18.70 -12.41 19.63
N ILE A 262 18.66 -11.64 18.53
CA ILE A 262 19.83 -10.88 18.05
C ILE A 262 20.03 -9.69 18.99
N LYS A 263 21.28 -9.37 19.34
CA LYS A 263 21.58 -8.27 20.26
C LYS A 263 21.19 -6.93 19.61
N GLY A 264 20.60 -6.02 20.40
CA GLY A 264 20.24 -4.68 19.93
C GLY A 264 21.42 -3.91 19.31
N SER A 265 22.63 -4.10 19.84
CA SER A 265 23.88 -3.51 19.31
C SER A 265 24.26 -3.96 17.90
N GLU A 266 23.71 -5.08 17.42
CA GLU A 266 23.93 -5.61 16.06
C GLU A 266 22.85 -5.12 15.09
N CYS A 267 21.79 -4.48 15.59
CA CYS A 267 20.67 -3.98 14.81
C CYS A 267 20.79 -2.46 14.63
N ARG A 268 20.40 -1.97 13.45
CA ARG A 268 20.45 -0.54 13.13
C ARG A 268 19.05 0.01 12.92
N PHE A 269 18.79 1.16 13.51
CA PHE A 269 17.56 1.91 13.31
C PHE A 269 17.85 3.18 12.52
N HIS A 270 16.94 3.52 11.64
CA HIS A 270 17.02 4.63 10.72
C HIS A 270 15.88 5.61 10.97
N ARG A 271 16.18 6.89 10.83
CA ARG A 271 15.18 7.96 10.79
C ARG A 271 15.72 9.10 9.95
N PRO A 272 14.85 9.97 9.43
CA PRO A 272 15.27 11.24 8.90
C PRO A 272 16.06 12.06 9.92
N VAL A 273 17.01 12.85 9.40
CA VAL A 273 17.85 13.74 10.21
C VAL A 273 17.00 14.90 10.72
N ASP A 274 16.26 15.57 9.83
CA ASP A 274 15.28 16.58 10.19
C ASP A 274 13.91 15.92 10.41
N GLU A 275 13.20 16.32 11.46
CA GLU A 275 11.85 15.83 11.75
C GLU A 275 10.82 16.29 10.72
N LYS A 276 11.08 17.39 10.03
CA LYS A 276 10.22 17.90 8.96
C LYS A 276 10.23 17.01 7.72
N ASP A 277 11.29 16.22 7.53
CA ASP A 277 11.42 15.32 6.38
C ASP A 277 10.37 14.21 6.38
N PHE A 278 9.81 13.88 7.55
CA PHE A 278 8.63 13.03 7.59
C PHE A 278 7.51 13.63 6.77
N ASP A 279 7.29 14.94 6.89
CA ASP A 279 6.14 15.65 6.32
C ASP A 279 6.31 16.08 4.84
N VAL A 280 7.55 16.04 4.32
CA VAL A 280 7.91 16.45 2.95
C VAL A 280 7.06 15.80 1.85
N PRO A 281 6.76 14.47 1.85
CA PRO A 281 6.05 13.85 0.73
C PRO A 281 4.65 14.43 0.51
N TRP A 282 3.99 14.93 1.56
CA TRP A 282 2.63 15.44 1.44
C TRP A 282 2.57 16.84 0.82
N ASN A 283 3.69 17.56 0.75
CA ASN A 283 3.79 18.85 0.06
C ASN A 283 3.75 18.72 -1.48
N TYR A 284 3.95 17.51 -2.00
CA TYR A 284 3.96 17.20 -3.43
C TYR A 284 2.66 16.54 -3.93
N SER A 285 1.60 16.55 -3.10
CA SER A 285 0.33 15.93 -3.47
C SER A 285 -0.31 16.70 -4.63
N PRO A 286 -0.76 16.03 -5.70
CA PRO A 286 -1.43 16.70 -6.81
C PRO A 286 -2.79 17.25 -6.38
N THR A 287 -3.13 18.44 -6.88
CA THR A 287 -4.40 19.12 -6.56
C THR A 287 -5.63 18.35 -7.03
N VAL A 288 -5.54 17.73 -8.21
CA VAL A 288 -6.59 16.86 -8.77
C VAL A 288 -5.99 15.47 -8.93
N PRO A 289 -6.11 14.60 -7.90
CA PRO A 289 -5.43 13.30 -7.87
C PRO A 289 -6.12 12.23 -8.73
N ARG A 290 -7.41 12.40 -9.02
CA ARG A 290 -8.23 11.38 -9.68
C ARG A 290 -9.24 12.01 -10.63
N MET A 291 -9.43 11.34 -11.77
CA MET A 291 -10.50 11.63 -12.71
C MET A 291 -11.04 10.32 -13.28
N SER A 292 -12.35 10.25 -13.53
CA SER A 292 -12.95 9.13 -14.25
C SER A 292 -13.88 9.64 -15.32
N PHE A 293 -13.77 9.08 -16.53
CA PHE A 293 -14.66 9.41 -17.65
C PHE A 293 -15.23 8.15 -18.21
N ASN A 294 -16.55 8.08 -18.28
CA ASN A 294 -17.26 7.06 -19.04
C ASN A 294 -18.50 7.69 -19.65
N GLU A 295 -18.93 7.13 -20.77
CA GLU A 295 -20.29 7.34 -21.23
C GLU A 295 -21.25 6.83 -20.17
N VAL A 296 -22.32 7.59 -19.95
CA VAL A 296 -23.38 7.17 -19.04
C VAL A 296 -24.15 6.06 -19.74
N ILE A 297 -23.94 4.82 -19.32
CA ILE A 297 -24.79 3.71 -19.74
C ILE A 297 -26.05 3.76 -18.87
N PRO A 298 -27.25 3.90 -19.44
CA PRO A 298 -28.50 3.91 -18.68
C PRO A 298 -28.73 2.53 -18.10
N VAL A 299 -28.28 2.33 -16.86
CA VAL A 299 -28.28 1.03 -16.19
C VAL A 299 -29.69 0.47 -16.13
N GLU A 300 -30.69 1.34 -15.97
CA GLU A 300 -32.12 1.04 -15.95
C GLU A 300 -32.59 0.28 -17.20
N GLU A 301 -31.96 0.52 -18.34
CA GLU A 301 -32.26 -0.12 -19.63
C GLU A 301 -31.57 -1.49 -19.80
N ILE A 302 -30.65 -1.86 -18.91
CA ILE A 302 -29.93 -3.15 -18.96
C ILE A 302 -30.71 -4.21 -18.17
N PRO A 303 -31.26 -5.27 -18.80
CA PRO A 303 -31.98 -6.30 -18.05
C PRO A 303 -31.04 -7.06 -17.09
N PRO A 304 -31.52 -7.47 -15.90
CA PRO A 304 -30.72 -8.26 -14.97
C PRO A 304 -30.35 -9.59 -15.61
N LEU A 305 -29.11 -10.03 -15.40
CA LEU A 305 -28.57 -11.19 -16.09
C LEU A 305 -27.95 -12.17 -15.09
N SER A 306 -28.56 -13.35 -14.94
CA SER A 306 -28.05 -14.36 -14.01
C SER A 306 -26.97 -15.23 -14.66
N ARG A 307 -26.25 -15.98 -13.82
CA ARG A 307 -25.32 -17.02 -14.28
C ARG A 307 -26.03 -18.06 -15.18
N LYS A 308 -27.28 -18.40 -14.88
CA LYS A 308 -28.02 -19.43 -15.62
C LYS A 308 -28.38 -18.92 -17.02
N ASP A 309 -28.77 -17.67 -17.13
CA ASP A 309 -29.13 -17.02 -18.40
C ASP A 309 -27.92 -17.01 -19.33
N LEU A 310 -26.78 -16.50 -18.83
CA LEU A 310 -25.50 -16.52 -19.55
C LEU A 310 -25.11 -17.92 -20.05
N ILE A 311 -25.17 -18.94 -19.18
CA ILE A 311 -24.83 -20.31 -19.57
C ILE A 311 -25.77 -20.83 -20.67
N THR A 312 -27.04 -20.46 -20.62
CA THR A 312 -28.04 -20.86 -21.61
C THR A 312 -27.73 -20.21 -22.95
N ASP A 313 -27.48 -18.90 -22.96
CA ASP A 313 -27.12 -18.14 -24.16
C ASP A 313 -25.82 -18.68 -24.79
N PHE A 314 -24.79 -18.92 -23.98
CA PHE A 314 -23.52 -19.50 -24.45
C PHE A 314 -23.67 -20.89 -25.06
N ARG A 315 -24.62 -21.71 -24.58
CA ARG A 315 -24.89 -23.04 -25.12
C ARG A 315 -25.71 -22.98 -26.41
N ALA A 316 -26.53 -21.95 -26.59
CA ALA A 316 -27.35 -21.73 -27.78
C ALA A 316 -26.56 -21.18 -28.98
N ILE A 317 -25.33 -20.68 -28.77
CA ILE A 317 -24.41 -20.21 -29.82
C ILE A 317 -23.72 -21.39 -30.55
N LYS A 318 -23.99 -22.65 -30.15
CA LYS A 318 -23.57 -23.86 -30.86
C LYS A 318 -24.60 -24.33 -31.85
#